data_AF-A0A3D0UM70-F1
#
_entry.id   AF-A0A3D0UM70-F1
#
_cell.length_a   1.000
_cell.length_b   1.000
_cell.length_c   1.000
_cell.angle_alpha   90.00
_cell.angle_beta   90.00
_cell.angle_gamma   90.00
#
_symmetry.space_group_name_H-M   'P 1'
#
loop_
_entity.id
_entity.type
_entity.pdbx_description
1 polymer ?
#
loop_
_entity_poly.entity_id
_entity_poly.type
_entity_poly.pdbx_seq_one_letter_code
_entity_poly.pdbx_strand_id
1 'polypeptide(L)'
;MPKLPQKKVGIVACSGEELAEGTVTRLAALRVLEDLRPNDTVTICLPLFLAGGEGDRAFARFYPTIAVDGCQLRCAARATEMYSGKPAASIVVTDVVNEAGLGQPEGSRRLNEAGLQAVEASAERVAIMVDELLSKRWSRRQGAYIEDEEPVEADGSSNTATCECGSGIPVQTVSINDESVTLIALPALFEQFQVAGKQPTAGTASALLEQVKIYNPVPKELEAVYLEILQREYADFCGEKEPVT
;
A
#
# COMPACT_ATOMS: atom_id res chain seq x y z
N MET A 1 10.33 -24.14 10.64
CA MET A 1 9.12 -23.29 10.69
C MET A 1 9.09 -22.48 9.40
N PRO A 2 8.03 -22.55 8.58
CA PRO A 2 7.96 -21.70 7.39
C PRO A 2 7.88 -20.23 7.84
N LYS A 3 8.72 -19.38 7.26
CA LYS A 3 8.67 -17.93 7.49
C LYS A 3 7.37 -17.39 6.87
N LEU A 4 6.53 -16.76 7.68
CA LEU A 4 5.36 -16.02 7.20
C LEU A 4 5.81 -14.86 6.29
N PRO A 5 5.00 -14.42 5.30
CA PRO A 5 5.33 -13.24 4.51
C PRO A 5 5.50 -12.02 5.42
N GLN A 6 6.64 -11.33 5.31
CA GLN A 6 6.90 -10.11 6.07
C GLN A 6 5.94 -9.01 5.61
N LYS A 7 5.26 -8.37 6.57
CA LYS A 7 4.59 -7.10 6.30
C LYS A 7 5.63 -6.08 5.83
N LYS A 8 5.37 -5.41 4.71
CA LYS A 8 6.21 -4.35 4.17
C LYS A 8 5.53 -2.99 4.36
N VAL A 9 6.34 -1.94 4.49
CA VAL A 9 5.89 -0.55 4.50
C VAL A 9 6.29 0.11 3.18
N GLY A 10 5.33 0.76 2.52
CA GLY A 10 5.57 1.54 1.31
C GLY A 10 6.11 2.92 1.64
N ILE A 11 7.06 3.41 0.86
CA ILE A 11 7.58 4.78 0.96
C ILE A 11 7.33 5.48 -0.37
N VAL A 12 6.52 6.52 -0.36
CA VAL A 12 6.26 7.35 -1.53
C VAL A 12 6.93 8.70 -1.35
N ALA A 13 8.05 8.90 -2.05
CA ALA A 13 8.75 10.17 -2.06
C ALA A 13 8.17 11.11 -3.12
N CYS A 14 8.04 12.40 -2.79
CA CYS A 14 7.70 13.38 -3.80
C CYS A 14 8.87 13.55 -4.79
N SER A 15 8.55 13.82 -6.06
CA SER A 15 9.58 14.02 -7.09
C SER A 15 10.39 15.28 -6.83
N GLY A 16 9.70 16.38 -6.47
CA GLY A 16 10.26 17.68 -6.10
C GLY A 16 11.45 18.13 -6.96
N GLU A 17 11.38 17.89 -8.28
CA GLU A 17 12.51 18.01 -9.21
C GLU A 17 13.11 19.43 -9.28
N GLU A 18 12.34 20.44 -8.89
CA GLU A 18 12.74 21.84 -8.90
C GLU A 18 13.29 22.34 -7.55
N LEU A 19 13.30 21.50 -6.51
CA LEU A 19 13.66 21.87 -5.14
C LEU A 19 14.75 20.96 -4.57
N ALA A 20 15.61 21.51 -3.71
CA ALA A 20 16.63 20.72 -3.02
C ALA A 20 15.97 19.70 -2.08
N GLU A 21 14.89 20.08 -1.41
CA GLU A 21 14.11 19.24 -0.52
C GLU A 21 13.47 18.05 -1.25
N GLY A 22 13.13 18.19 -2.53
CA GLY A 22 12.69 17.07 -3.37
C GLY A 22 13.80 16.07 -3.71
N THR A 23 15.05 16.51 -3.66
CA THR A 23 16.19 15.59 -3.74
C THR A 23 16.43 14.92 -2.40
N VAL A 24 16.22 15.66 -1.30
CA VAL A 24 16.25 15.10 0.05
C VAL A 24 15.21 14.00 0.22
N THR A 25 13.96 14.17 -0.23
CA THR A 25 12.92 13.12 -0.13
C THR A 25 13.35 11.82 -0.82
N ARG A 26 13.84 11.91 -2.06
CA ARG A 26 14.24 10.76 -2.88
C ARG A 26 15.45 10.04 -2.29
N LEU A 27 16.46 10.79 -1.84
CA LEU A 27 17.65 10.21 -1.22
C LEU A 27 17.36 9.63 0.16
N ALA A 28 16.49 10.27 0.95
CA ALA A 28 16.05 9.73 2.23
C ALA A 28 15.28 8.41 2.06
N ALA A 29 14.35 8.36 1.09
CA ALA A 29 13.65 7.12 0.76
C ALA A 29 14.60 6.01 0.29
N LEU A 30 15.59 6.35 -0.54
CA LEU A 30 16.61 5.40 -1.00
C LEU A 30 17.47 4.88 0.15
N ARG A 31 17.94 5.76 1.03
CA ARG A 31 18.70 5.41 2.25
C ARG A 31 17.93 4.46 3.16
N VAL A 32 16.62 4.68 3.33
CA VAL A 32 15.77 3.77 4.10
C VAL A 32 15.66 2.40 3.41
N LEU A 33 15.46 2.42 2.09
CA LEU A 33 15.29 1.21 1.29
C LEU A 33 16.58 0.37 1.20
N GLU A 34 17.74 0.99 1.08
CA GLU A 34 18.99 0.26 0.83
C GLU A 34 19.71 -0.11 2.12
N ASP A 35 19.69 0.78 3.11
CA ASP A 35 20.57 0.64 4.27
C ASP A 35 19.84 0.45 5.60
N LEU A 36 18.76 1.19 5.85
CA LEU A 36 18.11 1.18 7.16
C LEU A 36 17.13 0.00 7.31
N ARG A 37 16.23 -0.20 6.34
CA ARG A 37 15.13 -1.19 6.40
C ARG A 37 14.94 -1.94 5.08
N PRO A 38 15.98 -2.54 4.48
CA PRO A 38 15.91 -3.18 3.16
C PRO A 38 14.94 -4.37 3.11
N ASN A 39 14.78 -5.08 4.23
CA ASN A 39 13.90 -6.23 4.31
C ASN A 39 12.47 -5.88 4.73
N ASP A 40 12.18 -4.62 5.04
CA ASP A 40 10.90 -4.22 5.62
C ASP A 40 10.20 -3.10 4.83
N THR A 41 10.87 -2.52 3.84
CA THR A 41 10.34 -1.42 3.04
C THR A 41 10.31 -1.73 1.55
N VAL A 42 9.47 -0.99 0.83
CA VAL A 42 9.45 -0.89 -0.63
C VAL A 42 9.26 0.59 -1.03
N THR A 43 9.79 0.98 -2.17
CA THR A 43 9.58 2.34 -2.71
C THR A 43 8.42 2.37 -3.70
N ILE A 44 7.68 3.47 -3.70
CA ILE A 44 6.60 3.77 -4.64
C ILE A 44 7.02 4.96 -5.49
N CYS A 45 7.01 4.77 -6.81
CA CYS A 45 7.38 5.81 -7.74
C CYS A 45 6.21 6.77 -7.94
N LEU A 46 6.25 7.95 -7.32
CA LEU A 46 5.17 8.93 -7.43
C LEU A 46 4.78 9.27 -8.89
N PRO A 47 5.70 9.48 -9.85
CA PRO A 47 5.34 9.68 -11.26
C PRO A 47 4.52 8.53 -11.86
N LEU A 48 4.91 7.27 -11.64
CA LEU A 48 4.17 6.11 -12.13
C LEU A 48 2.82 5.98 -11.43
N PHE A 49 2.80 6.21 -10.11
CA PHE A 49 1.59 6.24 -9.31
C PHE A 49 0.56 7.25 -9.84
N LEU A 50 1.01 8.46 -10.20
CA LEU A 50 0.18 9.49 -10.81
C LEU A 50 -0.29 9.10 -12.22
N ALA A 51 0.58 8.44 -12.99
CA ALA A 51 0.30 8.02 -14.36
C ALA A 51 -0.66 6.83 -14.51
N GLY A 52 -1.12 6.23 -13.40
CA GLY A 52 -2.00 5.05 -13.46
C GLY A 52 -1.30 3.72 -13.19
N GLY A 53 -0.14 3.73 -12.53
CA GLY A 53 0.54 2.51 -12.09
C GLY A 53 -0.29 1.75 -11.06
N GLU A 54 -1.16 0.85 -11.54
CA GLU A 54 -2.12 0.13 -10.68
C GLU A 54 -1.44 -0.76 -9.64
N GLY A 55 -0.27 -1.35 -9.94
CA GLY A 55 0.49 -2.12 -8.95
C GLY A 55 0.90 -1.29 -7.72
N ASP A 56 1.40 -0.07 -7.94
CA ASP A 56 1.80 0.84 -6.87
C ASP A 56 0.59 1.37 -6.08
N ARG A 57 -0.50 1.68 -6.79
CA ARG A 57 -1.78 2.12 -6.17
C ARG A 57 -2.39 1.03 -5.31
N ALA A 58 -2.37 -0.20 -5.80
CA ALA A 58 -2.82 -1.37 -5.07
C ALA A 58 -2.00 -1.56 -3.80
N PHE A 59 -0.67 -1.50 -3.92
CA PHE A 59 0.20 -1.61 -2.76
C PHE A 59 -0.17 -0.57 -1.71
N ALA A 60 -0.25 0.72 -2.10
CA ALA A 60 -0.57 1.79 -1.17
C ALA A 60 -1.98 1.69 -0.55
N ARG A 61 -2.90 0.98 -1.21
CA ARG A 61 -4.26 0.73 -0.71
C ARG A 61 -4.30 -0.35 0.36
N PHE A 62 -3.43 -1.36 0.24
CA PHE A 62 -3.49 -2.55 1.09
C PHE A 62 -2.38 -2.63 2.14
N TYR A 63 -1.32 -1.83 1.99
CA TYR A 63 -0.16 -1.81 2.88
C TYR A 63 0.08 -0.42 3.45
N PRO A 64 0.57 -0.32 4.70
CA PRO A 64 0.90 0.96 5.30
C PRO A 64 1.92 1.68 4.43
N THR A 65 1.62 2.93 4.09
CA THR A 65 2.44 3.74 3.20
C THR A 65 2.76 5.07 3.85
N ILE A 66 4.04 5.42 3.85
CA ILE A 66 4.56 6.68 4.37
C ILE A 66 4.79 7.63 3.20
N ALA A 67 4.16 8.81 3.26
CA ALA A 67 4.42 9.88 2.31
C ALA A 67 5.58 10.77 2.78
N VAL A 68 6.55 10.99 1.90
CA VAL A 68 7.73 11.81 2.18
C VAL A 68 7.74 13.00 1.20
N ASP A 69 7.35 14.16 1.69
CA ASP A 69 7.14 15.36 0.87
C ASP A 69 8.24 16.41 1.11
N GLY A 70 8.71 17.04 0.03
CA GLY A 70 9.75 18.06 0.12
C GLY A 70 9.23 19.41 0.61
N CYS A 71 7.93 19.67 0.46
CA CYS A 71 7.30 20.95 0.79
C CYS A 71 5.82 20.76 1.18
N GLN A 72 5.19 21.86 1.63
CA GLN A 72 3.79 21.85 2.11
C GLN A 72 2.74 21.64 1.00
N LEU A 73 3.14 21.56 -0.28
CA LEU A 73 2.23 21.13 -1.35
C LEU A 73 1.79 19.67 -1.18
N ARG A 74 2.61 18.86 -0.49
CA ARG A 74 2.31 17.49 -0.09
C ARG A 74 1.87 16.59 -1.25
N CYS A 75 2.57 16.66 -2.37
CA CYS A 75 2.22 15.95 -3.59
C CYS A 75 2.11 14.43 -3.39
N ALA A 76 3.04 13.83 -2.64
CA ALA A 76 3.05 12.39 -2.37
C ALA A 76 1.88 11.98 -1.47
N ALA A 77 1.66 12.71 -0.37
CA ALA A 77 0.55 12.44 0.54
C ALA A 77 -0.82 12.60 -0.17
N ARG A 78 -0.99 13.69 -0.91
CA ARG A 78 -2.25 13.98 -1.64
C ARG A 78 -2.52 12.97 -2.75
N ALA A 79 -1.50 12.56 -3.49
CA ALA A 79 -1.65 11.53 -4.52
C ALA A 79 -2.08 10.21 -3.89
N THR A 80 -1.40 9.79 -2.83
CA THR A 80 -1.71 8.56 -2.09
C THR A 80 -3.15 8.60 -1.59
N GLU A 81 -3.56 9.69 -0.94
CA GLU A 81 -4.93 9.88 -0.45
C GLU A 81 -5.97 9.79 -1.56
N MET A 82 -5.71 10.45 -2.69
CA MET A 82 -6.60 10.49 -3.84
C MET A 82 -6.80 9.13 -4.49
N TYR A 83 -5.75 8.33 -4.65
CA TYR A 83 -5.79 7.11 -5.47
C TYR A 83 -5.82 5.81 -4.66
N SER A 84 -5.41 5.84 -3.39
CA SER A 84 -5.20 4.65 -2.57
C SER A 84 -5.69 4.78 -1.12
N GLY A 85 -6.16 5.97 -0.71
CA GLY A 85 -6.57 6.24 0.66
C GLY A 85 -5.48 6.89 1.51
N LYS A 86 -5.83 7.29 2.73
CA LYS A 86 -4.97 8.12 3.58
C LYS A 86 -3.62 7.43 3.86
N PRO A 87 -2.47 8.13 3.66
CA PRO A 87 -1.17 7.62 4.09
C PRO A 87 -1.16 7.24 5.57
N ALA A 88 -0.46 6.16 5.89
CA ALA A 88 -0.35 5.69 7.28
C ALA A 88 0.49 6.64 8.14
N ALA A 89 1.47 7.30 7.52
CA ALA A 89 2.21 8.41 8.09
C ALA A 89 2.63 9.37 6.98
N SER A 90 3.03 10.59 7.35
CA SER A 90 3.56 11.57 6.40
C SER A 90 4.57 12.48 7.08
N ILE A 91 5.63 12.84 6.36
CA ILE A 91 6.57 13.89 6.77
C ILE A 91 6.73 14.94 5.68
N VAL A 92 7.10 16.16 6.09
CA VAL A 92 7.55 17.21 5.19
C VAL A 92 9.00 17.55 5.54
N VAL A 93 9.91 17.46 4.58
CA VAL A 93 11.36 17.67 4.78
C VAL A 93 11.65 19.07 5.35
N THR A 94 10.95 20.11 4.88
CA THR A 94 11.09 21.46 5.45
C THR A 94 10.82 21.49 6.95
N ASP A 95 9.84 20.72 7.43
CA ASP A 95 9.51 20.64 8.86
C ASP A 95 10.62 19.90 9.61
N VAL A 96 11.15 18.81 9.05
CA VAL A 96 12.30 18.07 9.62
C VAL A 96 13.54 18.96 9.76
N VAL A 97 13.87 19.74 8.73
CA VAL A 97 14.99 20.69 8.73
C VAL A 97 14.83 21.73 9.85
N ASN A 98 13.64 22.31 9.97
CA ASN A 98 13.33 23.31 10.99
C ASN A 98 13.39 22.73 12.41
N GLU A 99 12.76 21.57 12.63
CA GLU A 99 12.72 20.90 13.94
C GLU A 99 14.10 20.45 14.41
N ALA A 100 14.96 20.02 13.48
CA ALA A 100 16.33 19.62 13.78
C ALA A 100 17.33 20.80 13.82
N GLY A 101 16.88 22.03 13.52
CA GLY A 101 17.75 23.21 13.50
C GLY A 101 18.87 23.14 12.45
N LEU A 102 18.62 22.46 11.32
CA LEU A 102 19.59 22.27 10.25
C LEU A 102 19.70 23.50 9.35
N GLY A 103 20.82 23.61 8.64
CA GLY A 103 20.97 24.60 7.58
C GLY A 103 19.99 24.38 6.42
N GLN A 104 19.85 25.37 5.54
CA GLN A 104 18.99 25.26 4.37
C GLN A 104 19.57 24.25 3.35
N PRO A 105 18.80 23.22 2.94
CA PRO A 105 19.18 22.36 1.82
C PRO A 105 19.28 23.16 0.52
N GLU A 106 20.37 22.97 -0.21
CA GLU A 106 20.57 23.58 -1.53
C GLU A 106 21.08 22.56 -2.54
N GLY A 107 20.75 22.79 -3.81
CA GLY A 107 21.21 21.97 -4.94
C GLY A 107 20.29 20.80 -5.28
N SER A 108 19.58 20.90 -6.40
CA SER A 108 18.64 19.86 -6.87
C SER A 108 19.30 18.62 -7.51
N ARG A 109 20.58 18.69 -7.87
CA ARG A 109 21.35 17.55 -8.39
C ARG A 109 22.40 17.04 -7.42
N ARG A 110 23.00 17.96 -6.68
CA ARG A 110 24.03 17.68 -5.69
C ARG A 110 23.76 18.56 -4.49
N LEU A 111 23.36 17.92 -3.41
CA LEU A 111 23.06 18.60 -2.16
C LEU A 111 24.33 19.22 -1.56
N ASN A 112 24.17 20.37 -0.93
CA ASN A 112 25.14 20.91 0.01
C ASN A 112 25.20 20.05 1.30
N GLU A 113 26.09 20.38 2.22
CA GLU A 113 26.25 19.64 3.49
C GLU A 113 24.95 19.64 4.31
N ALA A 114 24.26 20.78 4.39
CA ALA A 114 22.98 20.87 5.08
C ALA A 114 21.90 19.96 4.45
N GLY A 115 21.88 19.83 3.13
CA GLY A 115 20.99 18.92 2.43
C GLY A 115 21.32 17.45 2.72
N LEU A 116 22.60 17.09 2.83
CA LEU A 116 23.01 15.74 3.23
C LEU A 116 22.62 15.43 4.69
N GLN A 117 22.75 16.41 5.58
CA GLN A 117 22.26 16.27 6.97
C GLN A 117 20.74 16.11 7.01
N ALA A 118 20.01 16.85 6.16
CA ALA A 118 18.56 16.72 6.04
C ALA A 118 18.13 15.34 5.48
N VAL A 119 18.94 14.74 4.60
CA VAL A 119 18.73 13.35 4.14
C VAL A 119 18.83 12.39 5.31
N GLU A 120 19.88 12.46 6.12
CA GLU A 120 20.05 11.54 7.25
C GLU A 120 18.91 11.71 8.28
N ALA A 121 18.60 12.94 8.68
CA ALA A 121 17.52 13.23 9.62
C ALA A 121 16.15 12.77 9.10
N SER A 122 15.87 12.96 7.81
CA SER A 122 14.62 12.50 7.20
C SER A 122 14.55 10.98 7.11
N ALA A 123 15.66 10.32 6.73
CA ALA A 123 15.73 8.87 6.62
C ALA A 123 15.57 8.18 7.98
N GLU A 124 16.25 8.68 9.02
CA GLU A 124 16.10 8.18 10.40
C GLU A 124 14.65 8.31 10.87
N ARG A 125 14.01 9.45 10.62
CA ARG A 125 12.61 9.67 11.01
C ARG A 125 11.65 8.72 10.29
N VAL A 126 11.86 8.50 8.99
CA VAL A 126 11.08 7.52 8.22
C VAL A 126 11.32 6.11 8.74
N ALA A 127 12.56 5.74 9.08
CA ALA A 127 12.87 4.42 9.63
C ALA A 127 12.18 4.17 10.98
N ILE A 128 12.12 5.17 11.86
CA ILE A 128 11.34 5.10 13.11
C ILE A 128 9.86 4.86 12.81
N MET A 129 9.28 5.60 11.86
CA MET A 129 7.88 5.41 11.47
C MET A 129 7.63 4.02 10.87
N VAL A 130 8.57 3.47 10.11
CA VAL A 130 8.51 2.10 9.61
C VAL A 130 8.44 1.10 10.78
N ASP A 131 9.31 1.24 11.77
CA ASP A 131 9.32 0.36 12.95
C ASP A 131 8.01 0.45 13.75
N GLU A 132 7.47 1.66 13.91
CA GLU A 132 6.17 1.89 14.56
C GLU A 132 5.01 1.23 13.80
N LEU A 133 5.01 1.32 12.48
CA LEU A 133 3.99 0.71 11.63
C LEU A 133 4.07 -0.83 11.60
N LEU A 134 5.26 -1.38 11.79
CA LEU A 134 5.47 -2.83 11.83
C LEU A 134 5.18 -3.42 13.22
N SER A 135 5.43 -2.66 14.28
CA SER A 135 5.18 -3.08 15.67
C SER A 135 3.71 -3.00 16.08
N LYS A 136 2.90 -2.14 15.46
CA LYS A 136 1.48 -1.97 15.77
C LYS A 136 0.55 -2.77 14.84
N ARG A 137 -0.64 -3.16 15.33
CA ARG A 137 -1.73 -3.66 14.46
C ARG A 137 -2.36 -2.48 13.71
N TRP A 138 -2.02 -2.34 12.43
CA TRP A 138 -2.68 -1.40 11.51
C TRP A 138 -4.01 -1.97 10.98
N SER A 139 -5.10 -1.20 11.07
CA SER A 139 -6.42 -1.57 10.54
C SER A 139 -6.47 -1.36 9.04
N ARG A 140 -6.55 -2.48 8.31
CA ARG A 140 -6.75 -2.51 6.85
C ARG A 140 -8.07 -1.85 6.42
N ARG A 141 -9.11 -1.89 7.27
CA ARG A 141 -10.45 -1.32 6.97
C ARG A 141 -10.55 0.18 7.22
N GLN A 142 -9.80 0.72 8.18
CA GLN A 142 -9.97 2.11 8.63
C GLN A 142 -8.82 3.03 8.23
N GLY A 143 -7.68 2.48 7.77
CA GLY A 143 -6.49 3.30 7.50
C GLY A 143 -5.97 4.00 8.77
N ALA A 144 -6.08 3.33 9.92
CA ALA A 144 -5.70 3.83 11.22
C ALA A 144 -5.10 2.71 12.09
N TYR A 145 -4.37 3.08 13.14
CA TYR A 145 -3.90 2.15 14.15
C TYR A 145 -5.09 1.55 14.93
N ILE A 146 -5.08 0.25 15.19
CA ILE A 146 -5.99 -0.41 16.13
C ILE A 146 -5.31 -0.32 17.50
N GLU A 147 -5.96 0.32 18.48
CA GLU A 147 -5.53 0.24 19.89
C GLU A 147 -5.79 -1.19 20.39
N ASP A 148 -4.82 -1.74 21.13
CA ASP A 148 -4.78 -3.15 21.52
C ASP A 148 -6.07 -3.62 22.23
N GLU A 149 -6.88 -4.40 21.53
CA GLU A 149 -7.75 -5.40 22.15
C GLU A 149 -7.15 -6.79 21.92
N GLU A 150 -7.24 -7.61 22.98
CA GLU A 150 -6.57 -8.89 23.21
C GLU A 150 -6.54 -9.84 22.00
N PRO A 151 -5.50 -10.70 21.89
CA PRO A 151 -5.30 -11.53 20.73
C PRO A 151 -6.43 -12.56 20.58
N VAL A 152 -7.33 -12.31 19.63
CA VAL A 152 -8.14 -13.38 19.05
C VAL A 152 -7.19 -14.25 18.23
N GLU A 153 -7.04 -15.51 18.63
CA GLU A 153 -6.24 -16.50 17.91
C GLU A 153 -6.74 -16.61 16.47
N ALA A 154 -5.85 -16.35 15.51
CA ALA A 154 -6.14 -16.56 14.10
C ALA A 154 -5.84 -18.02 13.76
N ASP A 155 -6.90 -18.74 13.43
CA ASP A 155 -6.87 -20.11 12.93
C ASP A 155 -5.95 -20.25 11.71
N GLY A 156 -5.22 -21.36 11.68
CA GLY A 156 -4.16 -21.65 10.74
C GLY A 156 -4.69 -22.00 9.35
N SER A 157 -4.83 -21.00 8.48
CA SER A 157 -4.73 -21.19 7.04
C SER A 157 -4.03 -19.97 6.41
N SER A 158 -2.87 -20.18 5.77
CA SER A 158 -2.11 -19.09 5.16
C SER A 158 -2.75 -18.66 3.83
N ASN A 159 -3.74 -17.75 3.90
CA ASN A 159 -4.42 -17.12 2.75
C ASN A 159 -3.61 -15.97 2.12
N THR A 160 -2.31 -16.17 1.82
CA THR A 160 -1.49 -15.13 1.19
C THR A 160 -0.60 -15.68 0.08
N ALA A 161 -0.66 -15.09 -1.11
CA ALA A 161 0.36 -15.30 -2.15
C ALA A 161 1.57 -14.40 -1.90
N THR A 162 2.77 -14.97 -1.97
CA THR A 162 4.04 -14.23 -1.91
C THR A 162 4.47 -13.76 -3.29
N CYS A 163 4.52 -12.44 -3.50
CA CYS A 163 5.17 -11.82 -4.67
C CYS A 163 6.70 -11.78 -4.48
N GLU A 164 7.49 -11.57 -5.54
CA GLU A 164 8.97 -11.47 -5.48
C GLU A 164 9.47 -10.39 -4.50
N CYS A 165 8.62 -9.40 -4.18
CA CYS A 165 8.89 -8.39 -3.14
C CYS A 165 8.61 -8.85 -1.70
N GLY A 166 8.19 -10.10 -1.48
CA GLY A 166 7.88 -10.67 -0.16
C GLY A 166 6.56 -10.20 0.48
N SER A 167 5.78 -9.39 -0.23
CA SER A 167 4.48 -8.88 0.25
C SER A 167 3.41 -9.96 0.10
N GLY A 168 2.85 -10.44 1.21
CA GLY A 168 1.78 -11.44 1.21
C GLY A 168 0.44 -10.81 0.81
N ILE A 169 0.06 -10.90 -0.47
CA ILE A 169 -1.23 -10.37 -0.94
C ILE A 169 -2.34 -11.36 -0.52
N PRO A 170 -3.44 -10.90 0.10
CA PRO A 170 -4.53 -11.80 0.48
C PRO A 170 -5.07 -12.52 -0.75
N VAL A 171 -5.23 -13.83 -0.65
CA VAL A 171 -5.81 -14.67 -1.69
C VAL A 171 -7.10 -15.30 -1.22
N GLN A 172 -7.99 -15.60 -2.16
CA GLN A 172 -9.12 -16.50 -1.95
C GLN A 172 -9.11 -17.56 -3.04
N THR A 173 -9.24 -18.81 -2.64
CA THR A 173 -9.39 -19.92 -3.59
C THR A 173 -10.86 -20.06 -3.95
N VAL A 174 -11.15 -20.01 -5.25
CA VAL A 174 -12.48 -20.21 -5.81
C VAL A 174 -12.46 -21.44 -6.71
N SER A 175 -13.62 -22.09 -6.88
CA SER A 175 -13.76 -23.21 -7.82
C SER A 175 -14.20 -22.69 -9.19
N ILE A 176 -13.41 -22.94 -10.23
CA ILE A 176 -13.67 -22.55 -11.62
C ILE A 176 -13.62 -23.82 -12.46
N ASN A 177 -14.75 -24.24 -13.04
CA ASN A 177 -14.88 -25.51 -13.78
C ASN A 177 -14.31 -26.73 -13.00
N ASP A 178 -14.63 -26.83 -11.72
CA ASP A 178 -14.14 -27.88 -10.80
C ASP A 178 -12.62 -27.86 -10.53
N GLU A 179 -11.89 -26.86 -11.03
CA GLU A 179 -10.50 -26.59 -10.67
C GLU A 179 -10.42 -25.52 -9.57
N SER A 180 -9.57 -25.76 -8.56
CA SER A 180 -9.30 -24.79 -7.51
C SER A 180 -8.33 -23.72 -8.02
N VAL A 181 -8.82 -22.49 -8.16
CA VAL A 181 -8.04 -21.34 -8.62
C VAL A 181 -7.86 -20.35 -7.47
N THR A 182 -6.60 -20.05 -7.13
CA THR A 182 -6.27 -19.06 -6.10
C THR A 182 -6.21 -17.66 -6.72
N LEU A 183 -7.15 -16.79 -6.33
CA LEU A 183 -7.23 -15.42 -6.82
C LEU A 183 -6.58 -14.44 -5.83
N ILE A 184 -5.55 -13.76 -6.31
CA ILE A 184 -4.80 -12.70 -5.65
C ILE A 184 -5.67 -11.45 -5.53
N ALA A 185 -5.62 -10.82 -4.35
CA ALA A 185 -6.33 -9.61 -3.95
C ALA A 185 -7.86 -9.73 -3.87
N LEU A 186 -8.45 -10.89 -4.19
CA LEU A 186 -9.91 -11.04 -4.28
C LEU A 186 -10.67 -10.63 -3.00
N PRO A 187 -10.28 -11.04 -1.78
CA PRO A 187 -10.95 -10.59 -0.55
C PRO A 187 -10.93 -9.06 -0.39
N ALA A 188 -9.82 -8.44 -0.78
CA ALA A 188 -9.63 -7.01 -0.63
C ALA A 188 -10.43 -6.21 -1.67
N LEU A 189 -10.56 -6.75 -2.89
CA LEU A 189 -11.42 -6.22 -3.93
C LEU A 189 -12.90 -6.28 -3.51
N PHE A 190 -13.33 -7.35 -2.86
CA PHE A 190 -14.68 -7.46 -2.30
C PHE A 190 -14.93 -6.41 -1.23
N GLU A 191 -14.03 -6.26 -0.25
CA GLU A 191 -14.14 -5.19 0.76
C GLU A 191 -14.24 -3.79 0.14
N GLN A 192 -13.40 -3.51 -0.86
CA GLN A 192 -13.41 -2.22 -1.56
C GLN A 192 -14.76 -1.95 -2.24
N PHE A 193 -15.33 -2.94 -2.92
CA PHE A 193 -16.60 -2.78 -3.63
C PHE A 193 -17.77 -2.62 -2.64
N GLN A 194 -17.73 -3.32 -1.52
CA GLN A 194 -18.74 -3.22 -0.46
C GLN A 194 -18.70 -1.84 0.20
N VAL A 195 -17.52 -1.34 0.57
CA VAL A 195 -17.35 0.01 1.15
C VAL A 195 -17.80 1.10 0.18
N ALA A 196 -17.61 0.88 -1.13
CA ALA A 196 -18.13 1.77 -2.18
C ALA A 196 -19.66 1.65 -2.41
N GLY A 197 -20.37 0.82 -1.63
CA GLY A 197 -21.81 0.63 -1.72
C GLY A 197 -22.28 -0.12 -2.97
N LYS A 198 -21.38 -0.85 -3.64
CA LYS A 198 -21.72 -1.57 -4.89
C LYS A 198 -22.49 -2.84 -4.58
N GLN A 199 -23.72 -2.92 -5.08
CA GLN A 199 -24.61 -4.07 -4.92
C GLN A 199 -24.15 -5.26 -5.80
N PRO A 200 -24.33 -6.53 -5.36
CA PRO A 200 -23.90 -7.71 -6.09
C PRO A 200 -24.74 -7.95 -7.34
N THR A 201 -24.39 -7.24 -8.40
CA THR A 201 -25.08 -7.21 -9.70
C THR A 201 -24.13 -7.65 -10.80
N ALA A 202 -24.67 -8.08 -11.95
CA ALA A 202 -23.85 -8.44 -13.11
C ALA A 202 -22.88 -7.32 -13.54
N GLY A 203 -23.32 -6.06 -13.51
CA GLY A 203 -22.45 -4.91 -13.81
C GLY A 203 -21.32 -4.72 -12.79
N THR A 204 -21.57 -5.06 -11.52
CA THR A 204 -20.54 -5.03 -10.47
C THR A 204 -19.55 -6.18 -10.64
N ALA A 205 -20.02 -7.37 -11.01
CA ALA A 205 -19.17 -8.51 -11.34
C ALA A 205 -18.27 -8.24 -12.55
N SER A 206 -18.77 -7.55 -13.59
CA SER A 206 -17.93 -7.08 -14.70
C SER A 206 -16.83 -6.14 -14.24
N ALA A 207 -17.17 -5.13 -13.44
CA ALA A 207 -16.16 -4.20 -12.91
C ALA A 207 -15.15 -4.89 -11.97
N LEU A 208 -15.58 -5.92 -11.26
CA LEU A 208 -14.74 -6.71 -10.36
C LEU A 208 -13.78 -7.60 -11.14
N LEU A 209 -14.26 -8.25 -12.21
CA LEU A 209 -13.41 -9.03 -13.11
C LEU A 209 -12.28 -8.20 -13.70
N GLU A 210 -12.56 -6.96 -14.13
CA GLU A 210 -11.52 -6.06 -14.65
C GLU A 210 -10.43 -5.76 -13.60
N GLN A 211 -10.79 -5.68 -12.31
CA GLN A 211 -9.79 -5.52 -11.24
C GLN A 211 -9.08 -6.83 -10.89
N VAL A 212 -9.76 -7.98 -10.96
CA VAL A 212 -9.16 -9.30 -10.76
C VAL A 212 -8.09 -9.58 -11.81
N LYS A 213 -8.33 -9.21 -13.07
CA LYS A 213 -7.38 -9.33 -14.20
C LYS A 213 -6.07 -8.57 -14.00
N ILE A 214 -6.04 -7.56 -13.12
CA ILE A 214 -4.81 -6.81 -12.80
C ILE A 214 -3.79 -7.72 -12.10
N TYR A 215 -4.25 -8.65 -11.26
CA TYR A 215 -3.38 -9.49 -10.43
C TYR A 215 -3.37 -10.97 -10.82
N ASN A 216 -4.33 -11.38 -11.66
CA ASN A 216 -4.56 -12.79 -11.96
C ASN A 216 -4.66 -12.99 -13.47
N PRO A 217 -3.94 -13.97 -14.05
CA PRO A 217 -4.17 -14.35 -15.43
C PRO A 217 -5.58 -14.95 -15.55
N VAL A 218 -6.43 -14.32 -16.37
CA VAL A 218 -7.77 -14.82 -16.69
C VAL A 218 -7.80 -15.12 -18.19
N PRO A 219 -7.85 -16.41 -18.60
CA PRO A 219 -8.02 -16.77 -20.01
C PRO A 219 -9.33 -16.20 -20.57
N LYS A 220 -9.28 -15.67 -21.79
CA LYS A 220 -10.42 -15.00 -22.42
C LYS A 220 -11.62 -15.94 -22.56
N GLU A 221 -11.35 -17.22 -22.79
CA GLU A 221 -12.34 -18.29 -22.96
C GLU A 221 -13.09 -18.60 -21.65
N LEU A 222 -12.49 -18.26 -20.51
CA LEU A 222 -13.05 -18.51 -19.17
C LEU A 222 -13.69 -17.26 -18.55
N GLU A 223 -13.64 -16.09 -19.20
CA GLU A 223 -14.15 -14.84 -18.61
C GLU A 223 -15.62 -14.93 -18.19
N ALA A 224 -16.46 -15.60 -18.96
CA ALA A 224 -17.87 -15.81 -18.61
C ALA A 224 -18.02 -16.61 -17.31
N VAL A 225 -17.20 -17.66 -17.13
CA VAL A 225 -17.18 -18.49 -15.92
C VAL A 225 -16.69 -17.68 -14.73
N TYR A 226 -15.62 -16.88 -14.92
CA TYR A 226 -15.12 -16.00 -13.87
C TYR A 226 -16.16 -14.95 -13.45
N LEU A 227 -16.93 -14.39 -14.38
CA LEU A 227 -18.02 -13.45 -14.04
C LEU A 227 -19.06 -14.09 -13.13
N GLU A 228 -19.52 -15.30 -13.46
CA GLU A 228 -20.52 -16.02 -12.66
C GLU A 228 -20.00 -16.33 -11.26
N ILE A 229 -18.75 -16.82 -11.15
CA ILE A 229 -18.12 -17.10 -9.87
C ILE A 229 -17.93 -15.82 -9.06
N LEU A 230 -17.35 -14.77 -9.64
CA LEU A 230 -17.15 -13.49 -8.95
C LEU A 230 -18.46 -12.85 -8.50
N GLN A 231 -19.53 -12.98 -9.28
CA GLN A 231 -20.85 -12.50 -8.89
C GLN A 231 -21.38 -13.26 -7.67
N ARG A 232 -21.29 -14.60 -7.67
CA ARG A 232 -21.73 -15.44 -6.55
C ARG A 232 -20.92 -15.16 -5.29
N GLU A 233 -19.59 -15.26 -5.39
CA GLU A 233 -18.68 -15.10 -4.24
C GLU A 233 -18.79 -13.68 -3.64
N TYR A 234 -19.00 -12.65 -4.47
CA TYR A 234 -19.21 -11.29 -3.97
C TYR A 234 -20.60 -11.11 -3.32
N ALA A 235 -21.64 -11.78 -3.82
CA ALA A 235 -22.95 -11.81 -3.19
C ALA A 235 -22.88 -12.49 -1.81
N ASP A 236 -22.21 -13.64 -1.72
CA ASP A 236 -22.00 -14.38 -0.47
C ASP A 236 -21.23 -13.51 0.54
N PHE A 237 -20.14 -12.87 0.09
CA PHE A 237 -19.36 -11.93 0.91
C PHE A 237 -20.20 -10.75 1.45
N CYS A 238 -21.15 -10.24 0.65
CA CYS A 238 -22.05 -9.18 1.10
C CYS A 238 -23.10 -9.68 2.10
N GLY A 239 -23.56 -10.92 1.97
CA GLY A 239 -24.52 -11.56 2.86
C GLY A 239 -23.95 -11.97 4.23
N GLU A 240 -22.66 -12.32 4.31
CA GLU A 240 -22.00 -12.71 5.56
C GLU A 240 -21.80 -11.54 6.56
N LYS A 241 -22.02 -10.28 6.15
CA LYS A 241 -21.86 -9.07 6.99
C LYS A 241 -23.15 -8.31 7.25
N GLU A 242 -24.34 -8.90 7.07
CA GLU A 242 -25.56 -8.29 7.63
C GLU A 242 -25.42 -8.25 9.17
N PRO A 243 -25.54 -7.06 9.81
CA PRO A 243 -25.52 -7.00 11.26
C PRO A 243 -26.73 -7.77 11.79
N VAL A 244 -26.49 -8.68 12.72
CA VAL A 244 -27.52 -9.07 13.68
C VAL A 244 -27.93 -7.77 14.40
N THR A 245 -29.09 -7.25 13.99
CA THR A 245 -29.95 -6.20 14.58
C THR A 245 -29.38 -5.36 15.71
#